data_AF-A0A968YKS9-F1
#
_entry.id   AF-A0A968YKS9-F1
#
_cell.length_a   1.000
_cell.length_b   1.000
_cell.length_c   1.000
_cell.angle_alpha   90.00
_cell.angle_beta   90.00
_cell.angle_gamma   90.00
#
_symmetry.space_group_name_H-M   'P 1'
#
loop_
_entity.id
_entity.type
_entity.pdbx_description
1 polymer ?
#
loop_
_entity_poly.entity_id
_entity_poly.type
_entity_poly.pdbx_seq_one_letter_code
_entity_poly.pdbx_strand_id
1 'polypeptide(L)'
;MPSQSPNDNQGSISDPINHLIDEQMDRLTDPNLPFMEKFGRAALQVAIAQYETEGRGIILGLESPKSKKFVYVRQQSTAITLWMTAVSMKRKVAEVVEQYNPAQEAVVVMVVLPTVQLYHAVAEGQMELVEIQKVEQTVIKLPAGVKMKKEVLGQSHLYVFSHQKLGTLGRIILKPDRNNQTLIEYELANVGFDPQARQRAQIFIPLAEELTNRLELGLMR
;
A
#
# COMPACT_ATOMS: atom_id res chain seq x y z
N MET A 1 8.64 -30.56 9.35
CA MET A 1 8.57 -29.21 9.97
C MET A 1 7.65 -28.36 9.10
N PRO A 2 6.60 -27.74 9.65
CA PRO A 2 5.66 -26.99 8.84
C PRO A 2 6.29 -25.67 8.38
N SER A 3 6.16 -25.42 7.08
CA SER A 3 6.61 -24.25 6.34
C SER A 3 5.87 -22.99 6.80
N GLN A 4 6.61 -22.04 7.40
CA GLN A 4 6.12 -20.70 7.67
C GLN A 4 6.02 -19.90 6.36
N SER A 5 4.84 -19.36 6.11
CA SER A 5 4.55 -18.45 5.00
C SER A 5 5.41 -17.18 5.09
N PRO A 6 5.86 -16.60 3.97
CA PRO A 6 6.67 -15.39 4.00
C PRO A 6 5.80 -14.19 4.40
N ASN A 7 6.12 -13.60 5.55
CA ASN A 7 5.56 -12.33 6.00
C ASN A 7 5.80 -11.25 4.93
N ASP A 8 4.70 -10.60 4.52
CA ASP A 8 4.68 -9.38 3.73
C ASP A 8 5.38 -8.25 4.49
N ASN A 9 6.71 -8.19 4.41
CA ASN A 9 7.49 -7.03 4.85
C ASN A 9 7.38 -5.91 3.79
N GLN A 10 6.27 -5.18 3.85
CA GLN A 10 6.23 -3.73 3.64
C GLN A 10 6.49 -3.10 5.01
N GLY A 11 7.36 -2.09 5.12
CA GLY A 11 7.67 -1.44 6.40
C GLY A 11 6.39 -1.08 7.15
N SER A 12 6.37 -1.21 8.48
CA SER A 12 5.15 -1.15 9.30
C SER A 12 4.42 0.18 9.09
N ILE A 13 3.51 0.17 8.12
CA ILE A 13 2.36 1.04 8.05
C ILE A 13 1.46 0.44 9.12
N SER A 14 1.62 0.91 10.37
CA SER A 14 0.77 0.68 11.55
C SER A 14 0.18 -0.73 11.73
N ASP A 15 0.35 -1.30 12.93
CA ASP A 15 -0.16 -2.64 13.22
C ASP A 15 -1.67 -2.77 12.87
N PRO A 16 -2.09 -3.89 12.26
CA PRO A 16 -3.48 -4.07 11.84
C PRO A 16 -4.47 -3.89 12.99
N ILE A 17 -5.44 -2.99 12.80
CA ILE A 17 -6.50 -2.67 13.76
C ILE A 17 -7.79 -3.47 13.52
N ASN A 18 -7.72 -4.56 12.73
CA ASN A 18 -8.86 -5.43 12.44
C ASN A 18 -9.61 -5.85 13.71
N HIS A 19 -8.88 -6.33 14.71
CA HIS A 19 -9.45 -6.78 15.98
C HIS A 19 -10.21 -5.65 16.69
N LEU A 20 -9.73 -4.41 16.64
CA LEU A 20 -10.42 -3.26 17.24
C LEU A 20 -11.73 -2.95 16.51
N ILE A 21 -11.73 -3.03 15.18
CA ILE A 21 -12.93 -2.83 14.37
C ILE A 21 -13.95 -3.93 14.67
N ASP A 22 -13.51 -5.20 14.67
CA ASP A 22 -14.36 -6.36 14.92
C ASP A 22 -14.96 -6.31 16.34
N GLU A 23 -14.17 -5.95 17.35
CA GLU A 23 -14.66 -5.75 18.72
C GLU A 23 -15.74 -4.66 18.82
N GLN A 24 -15.59 -3.53 18.12
CA GLN A 24 -16.60 -2.47 18.12
C GLN A 24 -17.86 -2.90 17.33
N MET A 25 -17.69 -3.66 16.24
CA MET A 25 -18.80 -4.25 15.50
C MET A 25 -19.59 -5.22 16.37
N ASP A 26 -18.94 -6.08 17.16
CA ASP A 26 -19.62 -7.07 18.00
C ASP A 26 -20.43 -6.43 19.13
N ARG A 27 -20.01 -5.26 19.62
CA ARG A 27 -20.76 -4.46 20.61
C ARG A 27 -22.05 -3.87 20.05
N LEU A 28 -22.15 -3.68 18.74
CA LEU A 28 -23.34 -3.17 18.06
C LEU A 28 -24.30 -4.33 17.78
N THR A 29 -25.17 -4.62 18.74
CA THR A 29 -26.05 -5.81 18.73
C THR A 29 -27.38 -5.62 18.00
N ASP A 30 -27.67 -4.43 17.46
CA ASP A 30 -28.91 -4.18 16.73
C ASP A 30 -28.94 -5.00 15.42
N PRO A 31 -29.86 -5.97 15.29
CA PRO A 31 -29.94 -6.84 14.11
C PRO A 31 -30.48 -6.13 12.87
N ASN A 32 -31.13 -4.97 13.02
CA ASN A 32 -31.69 -4.21 11.91
C ASN A 32 -30.73 -3.12 11.41
N LEU A 33 -29.61 -2.91 12.09
CA LEU A 33 -28.62 -1.90 11.71
C LEU A 33 -27.92 -2.31 10.40
N PRO A 34 -27.98 -1.50 9.34
CA PRO A 34 -27.30 -1.81 8.09
C PRO A 34 -25.79 -1.98 8.31
N PHE A 35 -25.18 -2.94 7.60
CA PHE A 35 -23.77 -3.26 7.77
C PHE A 35 -22.84 -2.04 7.63
N MET A 36 -23.09 -1.17 6.65
CA MET A 36 -22.26 0.02 6.42
C MET A 36 -22.37 1.04 7.55
N GLU A 37 -23.54 1.17 8.16
CA GLU A 37 -23.74 2.05 9.31
C GLU A 37 -23.09 1.45 10.57
N LYS A 38 -23.26 0.14 10.77
CA LYS A 38 -22.57 -0.61 11.83
C LYS A 38 -21.05 -0.46 11.72
N PHE A 39 -20.51 -0.62 10.51
CA PHE A 39 -19.09 -0.40 10.21
C PHE A 39 -18.66 1.05 10.41
N GLY A 40 -19.46 2.03 9.96
CA GLY A 40 -19.19 3.45 10.15
C GLY A 40 -19.08 3.82 11.63
N ARG A 41 -20.01 3.32 12.46
CA ARG A 41 -19.96 3.48 13.92
C ARG A 41 -18.70 2.85 14.53
N ALA A 42 -18.37 1.63 14.15
CA ALA A 42 -17.17 0.94 14.64
C ALA A 42 -15.89 1.68 14.23
N ALA A 43 -15.77 2.06 12.96
CA ALA A 43 -14.62 2.78 12.43
C ALA A 43 -14.45 4.15 13.11
N LEU A 44 -15.55 4.87 13.37
CA LEU A 44 -15.53 6.12 14.11
C LEU A 44 -14.98 5.95 15.53
N GLN A 45 -15.48 4.97 16.28
CA GLN A 45 -15.02 4.70 17.65
C GLN A 45 -13.53 4.34 17.69
N VAL A 46 -13.08 3.49 16.76
CA VAL A 46 -11.65 3.15 16.66
C VAL A 46 -10.82 4.37 16.27
N ALA A 47 -11.27 5.19 15.31
CA ALA A 47 -10.54 6.37 14.88
C ALA A 47 -10.38 7.41 15.99
N ILE A 48 -11.42 7.63 16.80
CA ILE A 48 -11.37 8.53 17.96
C ILE A 48 -10.36 7.99 18.99
N ALA A 49 -10.41 6.70 19.32
CA ALA A 49 -9.48 6.09 20.25
C ALA A 49 -8.02 6.16 19.75
N GLN A 50 -7.79 5.93 18.45
CA GLN A 50 -6.46 6.02 17.85
C GLN A 50 -5.96 7.46 17.77
N TYR A 51 -6.85 8.44 17.59
CA TYR A 51 -6.48 9.85 17.58
C TYR A 51 -5.82 10.30 18.89
N GLU A 52 -6.28 9.80 20.03
CA GLU A 52 -5.72 10.13 21.34
C GLU A 52 -4.25 9.72 21.48
N THR A 53 -3.82 8.66 20.79
CA THR A 53 -2.45 8.11 20.88
C THR A 53 -1.56 8.48 19.69
N GLU A 54 -2.12 8.50 18.47
CA GLU A 54 -1.37 8.63 17.21
C GLU A 54 -1.54 9.99 16.53
N GLY A 55 -2.45 10.84 17.03
CA GLY A 55 -2.83 12.10 16.41
C GLY A 55 -3.71 11.91 15.18
N ARG A 56 -3.92 12.98 14.41
CA ARG A 56 -4.86 13.04 13.26
C ARG A 56 -4.49 12.03 12.17
N GLY A 57 -5.49 11.39 11.54
CA GLY A 57 -5.26 10.31 10.59
C GLY A 57 -6.52 9.77 9.92
N ILE A 58 -6.38 8.63 9.25
CA ILE A 58 -7.46 7.92 8.56
C ILE A 58 -7.52 6.47 9.00
N ILE A 59 -8.70 5.86 8.89
CA ILE A 59 -8.84 4.41 8.83
C ILE A 59 -8.67 4.00 7.37
N LEU A 60 -7.67 3.18 7.07
CA LEU A 60 -7.49 2.63 5.73
C LEU A 60 -7.91 1.16 5.73
N GLY A 61 -8.94 0.85 4.94
CA GLY A 61 -9.32 -0.52 4.60
C GLY A 61 -8.67 -0.97 3.30
N LEU A 62 -7.90 -2.05 3.36
CA LEU A 62 -7.29 -2.71 2.20
C LEU A 62 -7.99 -4.04 1.98
N GLU A 63 -8.70 -4.17 0.86
CA GLU A 63 -9.36 -5.41 0.47
C GLU A 63 -8.63 -6.08 -0.70
N SER A 64 -8.28 -7.35 -0.47
CA SER A 64 -7.69 -8.25 -1.46
C SER A 64 -8.53 -9.53 -1.53
N PRO A 65 -8.44 -10.32 -2.61
CA PRO A 65 -9.20 -11.58 -2.72
C PRO A 65 -8.97 -12.59 -1.58
N LYS A 66 -7.90 -12.41 -0.78
CA LYS A 66 -7.50 -13.34 0.29
C LYS A 66 -7.56 -12.72 1.69
N SER A 67 -7.71 -11.40 1.81
CA SER A 67 -7.66 -10.73 3.10
C SER A 67 -8.28 -9.34 3.05
N LYS A 68 -8.93 -8.96 4.16
CA LYS A 68 -9.35 -7.60 4.46
C LYS A 68 -8.53 -7.12 5.64
N LYS A 69 -7.82 -6.01 5.48
CA LYS A 69 -6.99 -5.42 6.53
C LYS A 69 -7.43 -3.99 6.80
N PHE A 70 -7.45 -3.61 8.06
CA PHE A 70 -7.65 -2.24 8.48
C PHE A 70 -6.41 -1.74 9.21
N VAL A 71 -5.95 -0.54 8.88
CA VAL A 71 -4.82 0.13 9.54
C VAL A 71 -5.18 1.58 9.83
N TYR A 72 -4.65 2.13 10.93
CA TYR A 72 -4.76 3.55 11.23
C TYR A 72 -3.55 4.29 10.64
N VAL A 73 -3.78 5.21 9.70
CA VAL A 73 -2.69 5.91 9.01
C VAL A 73 -2.68 7.37 9.43
N ARG A 74 -1.59 7.80 10.08
CA ARG A 74 -1.38 9.19 10.47
C ARG A 74 -1.40 10.13 9.26
N GLN A 75 -1.89 11.35 9.45
CA GLN A 75 -2.03 12.37 8.40
C GLN A 75 -0.76 12.50 7.54
N GLN A 76 0.41 12.64 8.17
CA GLN A 76 1.71 12.78 7.49
C GLN A 76 2.11 11.58 6.61
N SER A 77 1.47 10.42 6.78
CA SER A 77 1.75 9.18 6.05
C SER A 77 0.69 8.85 5.00
N THR A 78 -0.44 9.58 4.96
CA THR A 78 -1.56 9.31 4.06
C THR A 78 -1.15 9.28 2.58
N ALA A 79 -0.37 10.26 2.13
CA ALA A 79 0.09 10.34 0.74
C ALA A 79 0.94 9.13 0.32
N ILE A 80 1.82 8.66 1.21
CA ILE A 80 2.69 7.50 0.99
C ILE A 80 1.84 6.23 0.95
N THR A 81 0.91 6.07 1.89
CA THR A 81 0.08 4.86 1.96
C THR A 81 -0.89 4.75 0.78
N LEU A 82 -1.37 5.89 0.26
CA LEU A 82 -2.24 5.96 -0.90
C LEU A 82 -1.48 6.05 -2.23
N TRP A 83 -0.27 5.50 -2.31
CA TRP A 83 0.60 5.55 -3.49
C TRP A 83 -0.11 5.09 -4.79
N MET A 84 -1.00 4.11 -4.70
CA MET A 84 -1.77 3.53 -5.81
C MET A 84 -2.95 4.38 -6.30
N THR A 85 -3.10 5.60 -5.79
CA THR A 85 -4.19 6.52 -6.13
C THR A 85 -3.68 7.71 -6.94
N ALA A 86 -4.55 8.26 -7.77
CA ALA A 86 -4.26 9.49 -8.50
C ALA A 86 -3.94 10.64 -7.53
N VAL A 87 -3.14 11.61 -7.99
CA VAL A 87 -2.81 12.82 -7.21
C VAL A 87 -4.07 13.59 -6.78
N SER A 88 -5.12 13.59 -7.59
CA SER A 88 -6.43 14.16 -7.25
C SER A 88 -7.06 13.52 -6.02
N MET A 89 -7.05 12.19 -5.94
CA MET A 89 -7.56 11.46 -4.77
C MET A 89 -6.72 11.77 -3.53
N LYS A 90 -5.38 11.77 -3.64
CA LYS A 90 -4.48 12.12 -2.51
C LYS A 90 -4.79 13.52 -1.97
N ARG A 91 -4.99 14.51 -2.86
CA ARG A 91 -5.36 15.88 -2.48
C ARG A 91 -6.73 15.93 -1.81
N LYS A 92 -7.72 15.19 -2.33
CA LYS A 92 -9.06 15.14 -1.73
C LYS A 92 -9.03 14.52 -0.33
N VAL A 93 -8.28 13.44 -0.15
CA VAL A 93 -8.08 12.83 1.18
C VAL A 93 -7.41 13.84 2.11
N ALA A 94 -6.34 14.51 1.69
CA ALA A 94 -5.66 15.51 2.51
C ALA A 94 -6.59 16.66 2.94
N GLU A 95 -7.42 17.17 2.02
CA GLU A 95 -8.41 18.21 2.31
C GLU A 95 -9.40 17.78 3.40
N VAL A 96 -9.99 16.58 3.27
CA VAL A 96 -10.93 16.06 4.27
C VAL A 96 -10.24 15.81 5.60
N VAL A 97 -9.02 15.26 5.57
CA VAL A 97 -8.22 15.01 6.78
C VAL A 97 -7.84 16.31 7.48
N GLU A 98 -7.63 17.42 6.78
CA GLU A 98 -7.34 18.72 7.42
C GLU A 98 -8.56 19.33 8.10
N GLN A 99 -9.76 19.09 7.57
CA GLN A 99 -10.99 19.79 7.98
C GLN A 99 -11.81 19.04 9.04
N TYR A 100 -11.73 17.71 9.12
CA TYR A 100 -12.60 16.93 10.00
C TYR A 100 -12.34 17.19 11.50
N ASN A 101 -13.33 16.95 12.35
CA ASN A 101 -13.17 16.99 13.81
C ASN A 101 -12.80 15.61 14.37
N PRO A 102 -11.54 15.35 14.75
CA PRO A 102 -11.11 14.01 15.15
C PRO A 102 -11.69 13.49 16.48
N ALA A 103 -12.34 14.35 17.25
CA ALA A 103 -13.05 13.94 18.47
C ALA A 103 -14.46 13.39 18.20
N GLN A 104 -15.01 13.61 17.00
CA GLN A 104 -16.41 13.32 16.69
C GLN A 104 -16.63 12.70 15.30
N GLU A 105 -15.62 12.74 14.46
CA GLU A 105 -15.68 12.33 13.06
C GLU A 105 -14.47 11.46 12.72
N ALA A 106 -14.61 10.65 11.67
CA ALA A 106 -13.53 9.86 11.14
C ALA A 106 -13.47 9.93 9.62
N VAL A 107 -12.26 9.81 9.09
CA VAL A 107 -12.03 9.68 7.65
C VAL A 107 -11.68 8.23 7.36
N VAL A 108 -12.44 7.61 6.48
CA VAL A 108 -12.26 6.21 6.11
C VAL A 108 -11.94 6.11 4.64
N VAL A 109 -10.81 5.52 4.29
CA VAL A 109 -10.45 5.24 2.89
C VAL A 109 -10.51 3.74 2.67
N MET A 110 -11.34 3.31 1.72
CA MET A 110 -11.49 1.90 1.35
C MET A 110 -10.86 1.68 -0.02
N VAL A 111 -9.82 0.86 -0.07
CA VAL A 111 -9.23 0.37 -1.31
C VAL A 111 -9.80 -1.02 -1.60
N VAL A 112 -10.80 -1.04 -2.46
CA VAL A 112 -11.47 -2.25 -2.93
C VAL A 112 -11.33 -2.29 -4.44
N LEU A 113 -10.35 -3.08 -4.92
CA LEU A 113 -9.98 -3.09 -6.34
C LEU A 113 -11.20 -3.38 -7.23
N PRO A 114 -11.40 -2.60 -8.32
CA PRO A 114 -10.45 -1.65 -8.94
C PRO A 114 -10.64 -0.18 -8.48
N THR A 115 -11.25 0.07 -7.32
CA THR A 115 -11.59 1.42 -6.86
C THR A 115 -10.98 1.76 -5.51
N VAL A 116 -10.85 3.07 -5.28
CA VAL A 116 -10.64 3.67 -3.97
C VAL A 116 -11.84 4.56 -3.66
N GLN A 117 -12.36 4.43 -2.45
CA GLN A 117 -13.53 5.15 -1.96
C GLN A 117 -13.13 5.92 -0.71
N LEU A 118 -13.39 7.22 -0.68
CA LEU A 118 -13.20 8.10 0.46
C LEU A 118 -14.54 8.34 1.12
N TYR A 119 -14.63 8.03 2.40
CA TYR A 119 -15.80 8.26 3.23
C TYR A 119 -15.48 9.23 4.37
N HIS A 120 -16.46 10.04 4.71
CA HIS A 120 -16.50 10.82 5.94
C HIS A 120 -17.54 10.19 6.86
N ALA A 121 -17.10 9.70 8.01
CA ALA A 121 -17.96 9.16 9.04
C ALA A 121 -18.25 10.26 10.06
N VAL A 122 -19.52 10.65 10.17
CA VAL A 122 -20.00 11.65 11.12
C VAL A 122 -20.66 10.98 12.33
N ALA A 123 -21.05 11.79 13.33
CA ALA A 123 -21.78 11.31 14.50
C ALA A 123 -22.97 10.41 14.10
N GLU A 124 -23.26 9.41 14.93
CA GLU A 124 -24.22 8.31 14.64
C GLU A 124 -23.73 7.28 13.60
N GLY A 125 -22.51 7.46 13.06
CA GLY A 125 -21.83 6.50 12.19
C GLY A 125 -22.40 6.40 10.78
N GLN A 126 -23.10 7.44 10.34
CA GLN A 126 -23.39 7.63 8.93
C GLN A 126 -22.07 7.82 8.17
N MET A 127 -21.87 6.99 7.16
CA MET A 127 -20.73 7.02 6.26
C MET A 127 -21.14 7.71 4.97
N GLU A 128 -20.75 8.96 4.80
CA GLU A 128 -20.99 9.71 3.58
C GLU A 128 -19.87 9.45 2.58
N LEU A 129 -20.22 8.99 1.37
CA LEU A 129 -19.24 8.83 0.29
C LEU A 129 -18.86 10.21 -0.25
N VAL A 130 -17.60 10.60 -0.06
CA VAL A 130 -17.07 11.89 -0.51
C VAL A 130 -16.55 11.79 -1.94
N GLU A 131 -15.83 10.71 -2.25
CA GLU A 131 -15.15 10.56 -3.55
C GLU A 131 -14.94 9.08 -3.89
N ILE A 132 -15.05 8.74 -5.17
CA ILE A 132 -14.71 7.41 -5.67
C ILE A 132 -13.90 7.53 -6.96
N GLN A 133 -12.70 6.94 -6.98
CA GLN A 133 -11.84 6.94 -8.16
C GLN A 133 -11.33 5.53 -8.44
N LYS A 134 -10.97 5.27 -9.69
CA LYS A 134 -10.23 4.05 -10.03
C LYS A 134 -8.83 4.15 -9.44
N VAL A 135 -8.32 3.03 -8.95
CA VAL A 135 -6.90 2.97 -8.57
C VAL A 135 -6.04 3.18 -9.82
N GLU A 136 -5.00 3.99 -9.69
CA GLU A 136 -3.91 4.03 -10.66
C GLU A 136 -2.99 2.84 -10.34
N GLN A 137 -3.47 1.64 -10.64
CA GLN A 137 -2.59 0.48 -10.65
C GLN A 137 -1.63 0.64 -11.83
N THR A 138 -0.39 0.98 -11.52
CA THR A 138 0.73 0.75 -12.43
C THR A 138 0.98 -0.76 -12.53
N VAL A 139 0.06 -1.50 -13.16
CA VAL A 139 0.28 -2.91 -13.50
C VAL A 139 1.43 -2.96 -14.49
N ILE A 140 2.60 -3.40 -14.02
CA ILE A 140 3.75 -3.62 -14.88
C ILE A 140 3.62 -5.05 -15.40
N LYS A 141 3.23 -5.15 -16.68
CA LYS A 141 3.32 -6.43 -17.39
C LYS A 141 4.79 -6.71 -17.64
N LEU A 142 5.32 -7.75 -16.99
CA LEU A 142 6.66 -8.21 -17.27
C LEU A 142 6.76 -8.68 -18.74
N PRO A 143 7.90 -8.47 -19.41
CA PRO A 143 8.11 -8.98 -20.76
C PRO A 143 7.89 -10.50 -20.83
N ALA A 144 7.51 -11.00 -22.00
CA ALA A 144 7.24 -12.42 -22.19
C ALA A 144 8.45 -13.28 -21.76
N GLY A 145 8.18 -14.35 -21.00
CA GLY A 145 9.22 -15.25 -20.50
C GLY A 145 10.01 -14.73 -19.30
N VAL A 146 9.78 -13.49 -18.84
CA VAL A 146 10.41 -12.91 -17.65
C VAL A 146 9.59 -13.20 -16.40
N LYS A 147 10.28 -13.61 -15.33
CA LYS A 147 9.76 -13.80 -13.98
C LYS A 147 10.55 -12.94 -13.01
N MET A 148 9.91 -12.60 -11.90
CA MET A 148 10.51 -11.84 -10.81
C MET A 148 10.42 -12.66 -9.52
N LYS A 149 11.48 -12.60 -8.71
CA LYS A 149 11.53 -13.15 -7.36
C LYS A 149 12.02 -12.07 -6.39
N LYS A 150 11.34 -11.92 -5.25
CA LYS A 150 11.81 -11.07 -4.14
C LYS A 150 12.74 -11.88 -3.24
N GLU A 151 13.87 -11.29 -2.89
CA GLU A 151 14.84 -11.79 -1.92
C GLU A 151 15.14 -10.68 -0.90
N VAL A 152 15.53 -11.06 0.31
CA VAL A 152 15.87 -10.10 1.38
C VAL A 152 17.28 -10.43 1.86
N LEU A 153 18.16 -9.42 1.85
CA LEU A 153 19.55 -9.55 2.29
C LEU A 153 19.87 -8.44 3.29
N GLY A 154 19.93 -8.77 4.57
CA GLY A 154 20.03 -7.79 5.64
C GLY A 154 18.84 -6.82 5.59
N GLN A 155 19.12 -5.51 5.51
CA GLN A 155 18.10 -4.46 5.33
C GLN A 155 17.76 -4.17 3.87
N SER A 156 18.35 -4.89 2.92
CA SER A 156 18.12 -4.67 1.49
C SER A 156 17.04 -5.60 0.95
N HIS A 157 16.17 -5.09 0.09
CA HIS A 157 15.23 -5.86 -0.70
C HIS A 157 15.74 -6.00 -2.14
N LEU A 158 15.85 -7.23 -2.62
CA LEU A 158 16.35 -7.55 -3.94
C LEU A 158 15.19 -8.12 -4.78
N TYR A 159 14.95 -7.53 -5.93
CA TYR A 159 14.00 -8.02 -6.91
C TYR A 159 14.78 -8.60 -8.08
N VAL A 160 14.93 -9.93 -8.10
CA VAL A 160 15.71 -10.66 -9.09
C VAL A 160 14.81 -11.00 -10.27
N PHE A 161 15.26 -10.66 -11.48
CA PHE A 161 14.56 -10.91 -12.72
C PHE A 161 15.26 -12.00 -13.51
N SER A 162 14.50 -12.99 -13.98
CA SER A 162 15.02 -14.12 -14.76
C SER A 162 14.14 -14.37 -15.98
N HIS A 163 14.77 -14.69 -17.10
CA HIS A 163 14.09 -15.06 -18.34
C HIS A 163 14.22 -16.56 -18.59
N GLN A 164 13.14 -17.21 -19.03
CA GLN A 164 13.07 -18.66 -19.23
C GLN A 164 14.22 -19.24 -20.07
N LYS A 165 14.70 -18.49 -21.08
CA LYS A 165 15.78 -18.93 -21.98
C LYS A 165 17.16 -18.34 -21.67
N LEU A 166 17.21 -17.16 -21.05
CA LEU A 166 18.48 -16.40 -20.87
C LEU A 166 19.01 -16.49 -19.43
N GLY A 167 18.29 -17.18 -18.54
CA GLY A 167 18.63 -17.25 -17.13
C GLY A 167 18.39 -15.91 -16.43
N THR A 168 19.18 -15.62 -15.40
CA THR A 168 19.07 -14.36 -14.65
C THR A 168 19.41 -13.17 -15.55
N LEU A 169 18.51 -12.19 -15.58
CA LEU A 169 18.67 -10.95 -16.33
C LEU A 169 19.42 -9.90 -15.51
N GLY A 170 19.04 -9.75 -14.25
CA GLY A 170 19.56 -8.74 -13.34
C GLY A 170 18.71 -8.64 -12.08
N ARG A 171 18.95 -7.63 -11.27
CA ARG A 171 18.20 -7.35 -10.04
C ARG A 171 18.05 -5.87 -9.79
N ILE A 172 16.91 -5.47 -9.22
CA ILE A 172 16.72 -4.14 -8.61
C ILE A 172 16.96 -4.29 -7.11
N ILE A 173 17.69 -3.37 -6.52
CA ILE A 173 18.11 -3.38 -5.13
C ILE A 173 17.53 -2.13 -4.47
N LEU A 174 16.72 -2.33 -3.44
CA LEU A 174 16.28 -1.28 -2.53
C LEU A 174 17.08 -1.44 -1.25
N LYS A 175 17.89 -0.44 -0.91
CA LYS A 175 18.68 -0.46 0.32
C LYS A 175 18.50 0.86 1.08
N PRO A 176 18.51 0.83 2.43
CA PRO A 176 18.47 2.06 3.20
C PRO A 176 19.72 2.89 2.91
N ASP A 177 19.52 4.20 2.80
CA ASP A 177 20.59 5.20 2.69
C ASP A 177 20.54 6.16 3.91
N ARG A 178 21.56 7.00 4.03
CA ARG A 178 21.65 8.01 5.07
C ARG A 178 20.43 8.94 5.01
N ASN A 179 20.04 9.50 6.16
CA ASN A 179 18.90 10.41 6.30
C ASN A 179 17.51 9.79 6.04
N ASN A 180 17.32 8.50 6.34
CA ASN A 180 16.03 7.80 6.19
C ASN A 180 15.52 7.80 4.73
N GLN A 181 16.46 7.79 3.77
CA GLN A 181 16.19 7.68 2.34
C GLN A 181 16.35 6.24 1.88
N THR A 182 15.72 5.88 0.76
CA THR A 182 15.91 4.59 0.11
C THR A 182 16.70 4.80 -1.16
N LEU A 183 17.84 4.14 -1.28
CA LEU A 183 18.61 4.09 -2.51
C LEU A 183 18.08 2.94 -3.38
N ILE A 184 17.72 3.28 -4.62
CA ILE A 184 17.27 2.35 -5.64
C ILE A 184 18.39 2.18 -6.66
N GLU A 185 18.90 0.97 -6.79
CA GLU A 185 19.93 0.61 -7.76
C GLU A 185 19.46 -0.58 -8.59
N TYR A 186 20.06 -0.80 -9.76
CA TYR A 186 19.91 -2.05 -10.47
C TYR A 186 21.27 -2.58 -10.93
N GLU A 187 21.38 -3.91 -10.96
CA GLU A 187 22.56 -4.62 -11.40
C GLU A 187 22.19 -5.62 -12.49
N LEU A 188 22.94 -5.60 -13.58
CA LEU A 188 22.84 -6.63 -14.62
C LEU A 188 23.50 -7.92 -14.14
N ALA A 189 22.91 -9.07 -14.51
CA ALA A 189 23.52 -10.36 -14.22
C ALA A 189 24.88 -10.47 -14.93
N ASN A 190 25.89 -10.89 -14.15
CA ASN A 190 27.33 -10.77 -14.41
C ASN A 190 27.73 -10.82 -15.89
N VAL A 191 28.39 -9.74 -16.32
CA VAL A 191 28.89 -9.45 -17.66
C VAL A 191 30.33 -9.94 -17.79
N GLY A 192 30.51 -11.26 -17.92
CA GLY A 192 31.74 -11.83 -18.47
C GLY A 192 31.76 -11.77 -20.00
N PHE A 193 32.50 -12.67 -20.66
CA PHE A 193 32.37 -12.96 -22.11
C PHE A 193 31.07 -13.71 -22.44
N ASP A 194 29.94 -13.25 -21.89
CA ASP A 194 28.67 -13.89 -22.13
C ASP A 194 28.10 -13.43 -23.49
N PRO A 195 27.95 -14.34 -24.47
CA PRO A 195 27.43 -14.01 -25.78
C PRO A 195 25.99 -13.46 -25.73
N GLN A 196 25.26 -13.70 -24.64
CA GLN A 196 23.89 -13.23 -24.42
C GLN A 196 23.82 -11.96 -23.55
N ALA A 197 24.95 -11.39 -23.11
CA ALA A 197 24.98 -10.19 -22.28
C ALA A 197 24.18 -9.02 -22.90
N ARG A 198 24.35 -8.77 -24.20
CA ARG A 198 23.61 -7.72 -24.91
C ARG A 198 22.11 -7.97 -24.92
N GLN A 199 21.68 -9.21 -25.14
CA GLN A 199 20.27 -9.56 -25.19
C GLN A 199 19.61 -9.45 -23.81
N ARG A 200 20.33 -9.82 -22.74
CA ARG A 200 19.85 -9.61 -21.36
C ARG A 200 19.69 -8.12 -21.04
N ALA A 201 20.68 -7.30 -21.41
CA ALA A 201 20.63 -5.85 -21.21
C ALA A 201 19.45 -5.19 -21.95
N GLN A 202 19.18 -5.60 -23.20
CA GLN A 202 18.06 -5.08 -23.99
C GLN A 202 16.68 -5.36 -23.38
N ILE A 203 16.53 -6.44 -22.61
CA ILE A 203 15.28 -6.76 -21.91
C ILE A 203 15.26 -6.11 -20.52
N PHE A 204 16.38 -6.16 -19.80
CA PHE A 204 16.41 -5.79 -18.39
C PHE A 204 16.48 -4.28 -18.16
N ILE A 205 17.33 -3.55 -18.90
CA ILE A 205 17.54 -2.11 -18.65
C ILE A 205 16.24 -1.32 -18.77
N PRO A 206 15.44 -1.45 -19.86
CA PRO A 206 14.20 -0.69 -19.97
C PRO A 206 13.19 -1.05 -18.87
N LEU A 207 13.15 -2.32 -18.47
CA LEU A 207 12.30 -2.78 -17.37
C LEU A 207 12.74 -2.18 -16.03
N ALA A 208 14.05 -2.16 -15.77
CA ALA A 208 14.62 -1.62 -14.53
C ALA A 208 14.44 -0.09 -14.43
N GLU A 209 14.66 0.63 -15.53
CA GLU A 209 14.41 2.08 -15.61
C GLU A 209 12.94 2.41 -15.38
N GLU A 210 12.02 1.71 -16.06
CA GLU A 210 10.58 1.94 -15.88
C GLU A 210 10.12 1.66 -14.44
N LEU A 211 10.60 0.56 -13.84
CA LEU A 211 10.31 0.22 -12.45
C LEU A 211 10.87 1.26 -11.49
N THR A 212 12.11 1.72 -11.70
CA THR A 212 12.76 2.73 -10.86
C THR A 212 12.04 4.06 -10.96
N ASN A 213 11.76 4.55 -12.16
CA ASN A 213 11.02 5.79 -12.40
C ASN A 213 9.63 5.76 -11.74
N ARG A 214 8.92 4.64 -11.82
CA ARG A 214 7.60 4.50 -11.17
C ARG A 214 7.71 4.47 -9.65
N LEU A 215 8.73 3.80 -9.10
CA LEU A 215 8.98 3.82 -7.66
C LEU A 215 9.30 5.24 -7.20
N GLU A 216 10.17 5.95 -7.92
CA GLU A 216 10.50 7.35 -7.64
C GLU A 216 9.26 8.25 -7.70
N LEU A 217 8.46 8.16 -8.76
CA LEU A 217 7.19 8.91 -8.89
C LEU A 217 6.20 8.59 -7.77
N GLY A 218 6.13 7.33 -7.33
CA GLY A 218 5.29 6.93 -6.20
C GLY A 218 5.77 7.48 -4.85
N LEU A 219 7.04 7.86 -4.75
CA LEU A 219 7.70 8.38 -3.55
C LEU A 219 7.87 9.92 -3.56
N MET A 220 7.72 10.56 -4.73
CA MET A 220 7.75 12.02 -4.86
C MET A 220 6.52 12.65 -4.19
N ARG A 221 6.79 13.63 -3.31
CA ARG A 221 5.82 14.38 -2.49
C ARG A 221 4.99 15.37 -3.30
#